data_AF-A0A9E3MVC5-F1
#
_entry.id   AF-A0A9E3MVC5-F1
#
_cell.length_a   1.000
_cell.length_b   1.000
_cell.length_c   1.000
_cell.angle_alpha   90.00
_cell.angle_beta   90.00
_cell.angle_gamma   90.00
#
_symmetry.space_group_name_H-M   'P 1'
#
loop_
_entity.id
_entity.type
_entity.pdbx_description
1 polymer ?
#
loop_
_entity_poly.entity_id
_entity_poly.type
_entity_poly.pdbx_seq_one_letter_code
_entity_poly.pdbx_strand_id
1 'polypeptide(L)'
;VDVVNLMTFDYYDGATHDMAADTRTAAEGLHGQLAALYPHKSSAKLWSMIGVIEMPGIDDYGPEETFTVDNAVAVEQWAAAKKINTLSFWALQRDNGGCPGTGGSDSCSGIAQDTWAFSHTFEKFTSGARK
;
A
#
# COMPACT_ATOMS: atom_id res chain seq x y z
N VAL A 1 16.33 9.56 9.88
CA VAL A 1 15.37 8.72 9.15
C VAL A 1 13.99 9.19 9.53
N ASP A 2 13.34 9.90 8.62
CA ASP A 2 12.01 10.46 8.85
C ASP A 2 10.92 9.46 8.45
N VAL A 3 11.14 8.74 7.34
CA VAL A 3 10.25 7.68 6.85
C VAL A 3 11.07 6.47 6.41
N VAL A 4 10.57 5.28 6.73
CA VAL A 4 10.94 4.00 6.11
C VAL A 4 9.71 3.55 5.31
N ASN A 5 9.82 3.60 3.99
CA ASN A 5 8.69 3.39 3.08
C ASN A 5 8.78 1.99 2.45
N LEU A 6 7.84 1.12 2.79
CA LEU A 6 7.85 -0.29 2.40
C LEU A 6 7.03 -0.49 1.11
N MET A 7 7.60 -1.15 0.12
CA MET A 7 6.82 -1.66 -1.03
C MET A 7 6.17 -2.97 -0.60
N THR A 8 4.84 -3.02 -0.61
CA THR A 8 4.02 -4.13 -0.09
C THR A 8 3.35 -4.90 -1.23
N PHE A 9 4.17 -5.32 -2.19
CA PHE A 9 3.81 -6.05 -3.39
C PHE A 9 5.06 -6.76 -3.95
N ASP A 10 4.90 -7.59 -4.98
CA ASP A 10 5.98 -8.39 -5.60
C ASP A 10 6.66 -9.34 -4.58
N TYR A 11 5.86 -10.13 -3.86
CA TYR A 11 6.39 -11.07 -2.87
C TYR A 11 7.08 -12.28 -3.53
N TYR A 12 6.64 -12.71 -4.71
CA TYR A 12 7.26 -13.79 -5.50
C TYR A 12 7.46 -15.11 -4.73
N ASP A 13 6.59 -15.40 -3.76
CA ASP A 13 6.77 -16.51 -2.82
C ASP A 13 5.98 -17.78 -3.21
N GLY A 14 5.26 -17.75 -4.33
CA GLY A 14 4.46 -18.89 -4.79
C GLY A 14 3.05 -18.95 -4.21
N ALA A 15 2.63 -17.96 -3.40
CA ALA A 15 1.33 -17.94 -2.75
C ALA A 15 0.34 -16.99 -3.45
N THR A 16 -0.95 -17.16 -3.12
CA THR A 16 -1.97 -16.14 -3.36
C THR A 16 -2.05 -15.24 -2.14
N HIS A 17 -2.07 -13.94 -2.34
CA HIS A 17 -1.97 -12.95 -1.29
C HIS A 17 -3.29 -12.20 -1.06
N ASP A 18 -3.55 -11.85 0.19
CA ASP A 18 -4.54 -10.82 0.52
C ASP A 18 -3.76 -9.54 0.72
N MET A 19 -3.56 -8.80 -0.37
CA MET A 19 -2.62 -7.68 -0.39
C MET A 19 -2.89 -6.64 0.69
N ALA A 20 -4.14 -6.44 1.13
CA ALA A 20 -4.44 -5.54 2.24
C ALA A 20 -4.03 -6.12 3.60
N ALA A 21 -4.18 -7.43 3.81
CA ALA A 21 -3.68 -8.10 5.00
C ALA A 21 -2.15 -8.12 5.00
N ASP A 22 -1.52 -8.44 3.87
CA ASP A 22 -0.06 -8.54 3.73
C ASP A 22 0.64 -7.19 3.93
N THR A 23 0.04 -6.11 3.43
CA THR A 23 0.47 -4.74 3.76
C THR A 23 0.54 -4.50 5.27
N ARG A 24 -0.51 -4.91 6.00
CA ARG A 24 -0.61 -4.69 7.46
C ARG A 24 0.41 -5.53 8.22
N THR A 25 0.55 -6.80 7.86
CA THR A 25 1.50 -7.71 8.52
C THR A 25 2.94 -7.30 8.24
N ALA A 26 3.25 -6.88 7.01
CA ALA A 26 4.55 -6.36 6.63
C ALA A 26 4.91 -5.07 7.41
N ALA A 27 3.95 -4.15 7.55
CA ALA A 27 4.14 -2.94 8.34
C ALA A 27 4.29 -3.22 9.85
N GLU A 28 3.58 -4.23 10.40
CA GLU A 28 3.78 -4.68 11.78
C GLU A 28 5.17 -5.30 11.99
N GLY A 29 5.66 -6.08 11.03
CA GLY A 29 7.03 -6.58 11.00
C GLY A 29 8.07 -5.45 11.00
N LEU A 30 7.87 -4.45 10.14
CA LEU A 30 8.72 -3.25 10.10
C LEU A 30 8.67 -2.48 11.42
N HIS A 31 7.50 -2.31 12.04
CA HIS A 31 7.39 -1.69 13.36
C HIS A 31 8.25 -2.44 14.40
N GLY A 32 8.25 -3.79 14.38
CA GLY A 32 9.12 -4.61 15.23
C GLY A 32 10.61 -4.35 14.99
N GLN A 33 11.02 -4.28 13.72
CA GLN A 33 12.42 -3.95 13.36
C GLN A 33 12.80 -2.54 13.85
N LEU A 34 11.92 -1.55 13.66
CA LEU A 34 12.16 -0.19 14.13
C LEU A 34 12.22 -0.11 15.66
N ALA A 35 11.44 -0.91 16.38
CA ALA A 35 11.52 -0.96 17.84
C ALA A 35 12.87 -1.49 18.33
N ALA A 36 13.45 -2.47 17.65
CA ALA A 36 14.78 -2.99 17.96
C ALA A 36 15.89 -1.96 17.67
N LEU A 37 15.75 -1.21 16.57
CA LEU A 37 16.72 -0.18 16.17
C LEU A 37 16.61 1.12 16.97
N TYR A 38 15.40 1.47 17.44
CA TYR A 38 15.12 2.72 18.15
C TYR A 38 14.39 2.47 19.49
N PRO A 39 15.00 1.77 20.46
CA PRO A 39 14.34 1.34 21.69
C PRO A 39 13.86 2.49 22.59
N HIS A 40 14.32 3.72 22.35
CA HIS A 40 13.90 4.92 23.09
C HIS A 40 12.68 5.64 22.49
N LYS A 41 12.22 5.24 21.30
CA LYS A 41 11.02 5.83 20.67
C LYS A 41 9.78 5.07 21.12
N SER A 42 8.69 5.80 21.38
CA SER A 42 7.39 5.18 21.64
C SER A 42 6.84 4.51 20.38
N SER A 43 5.99 3.49 20.54
CA SER A 43 5.33 2.82 19.42
C SER A 43 4.61 3.79 18.48
N ALA A 44 3.93 4.81 19.01
CA ALA A 44 3.29 5.84 18.19
C ALA A 44 4.29 6.60 17.31
N LYS A 45 5.51 6.86 17.82
CA LYS A 45 6.57 7.47 17.03
C LYS A 45 7.14 6.52 15.97
N LEU A 46 7.23 5.23 16.27
CA LEU A 46 7.66 4.23 15.29
C LEU A 46 6.63 4.09 14.15
N TRP A 47 5.33 4.03 14.45
CA TRP A 47 4.28 4.06 13.42
C TRP A 47 4.36 5.32 12.55
N SER A 48 4.59 6.49 13.16
CA SER A 48 4.78 7.74 12.41
C SER A 48 6.08 7.82 11.57
N MET A 49 6.93 6.79 11.63
CA MET A 49 8.10 6.62 10.74
C MET A 49 7.81 5.64 9.61
N ILE A 50 6.69 4.92 9.61
CA ILE A 50 6.37 3.92 8.58
C ILE A 50 5.64 4.59 7.43
N GLY A 51 6.00 4.26 6.21
CA GLY A 51 5.18 4.47 5.02
C GLY A 51 4.95 3.16 4.29
N VAL A 52 3.89 3.10 3.48
CA VAL A 52 3.64 1.98 2.57
C VAL A 52 3.43 2.47 1.14
N ILE A 53 3.86 1.66 0.18
CA ILE A 53 3.69 1.83 -1.25
C ILE A 53 2.96 0.60 -1.78
N GLU A 54 1.79 0.80 -2.37
CA GLU A 54 1.01 -0.26 -3.01
C GLU A 54 1.23 -0.28 -4.53
N MET A 55 0.93 -1.39 -5.20
CA MET A 55 0.91 -1.47 -6.66
C MET A 55 -0.53 -1.71 -7.14
N PRO A 56 -1.26 -0.72 -7.71
CA PRO A 56 -2.67 -0.89 -8.08
C PRO A 56 -2.91 -2.03 -9.07
N GLY A 57 -3.88 -2.89 -8.78
CA GLY A 57 -4.22 -4.04 -9.61
C GLY A 57 -3.16 -5.16 -9.59
N ILE A 58 -2.94 -5.80 -10.72
CA ILE A 58 -2.06 -6.97 -10.86
C ILE A 58 -0.60 -6.49 -10.88
N ASP A 59 0.22 -7.02 -9.99
CA ASP A 59 1.65 -6.67 -9.92
C ASP A 59 2.51 -7.48 -10.91
N ASP A 60 3.84 -7.46 -10.72
CA ASP A 60 4.79 -8.13 -11.61
C ASP A 60 4.85 -9.65 -11.39
N TYR A 61 4.32 -10.16 -10.27
CA TYR A 61 4.24 -11.60 -10.02
C TYR A 61 3.08 -12.23 -10.81
N GLY A 62 1.89 -11.61 -10.75
CA GLY A 62 0.73 -12.10 -11.47
C GLY A 62 -0.59 -11.94 -10.72
N PRO A 63 -1.70 -12.48 -11.25
CA PRO A 63 -3.04 -12.29 -10.70
C PRO A 63 -3.20 -12.81 -9.25
N GLU A 64 -2.31 -13.67 -8.79
CA GLU A 64 -2.19 -14.12 -7.40
C GLU A 64 -1.88 -12.97 -6.42
N GLU A 65 -1.28 -11.88 -6.90
CA GLU A 65 -1.00 -10.65 -6.18
C GLU A 65 -1.74 -9.48 -6.88
N THR A 66 -3.05 -9.37 -6.59
CA THR A 66 -3.89 -8.30 -7.14
C THR A 66 -4.35 -7.34 -6.05
N PHE A 67 -3.84 -6.11 -6.04
CA PHE A 67 -4.28 -5.06 -5.13
C PHE A 67 -5.52 -4.34 -5.69
N THR A 68 -6.70 -4.70 -5.20
CA THR A 68 -7.97 -4.15 -5.69
C THR A 68 -8.29 -2.76 -5.11
N VAL A 69 -9.28 -2.06 -5.68
CA VAL A 69 -9.79 -0.79 -5.11
C VAL A 69 -10.34 -1.00 -3.69
N ASP A 70 -10.93 -2.17 -3.39
CA ASP A 70 -11.40 -2.50 -2.04
C ASP A 70 -10.23 -2.68 -1.06
N ASN A 71 -9.11 -3.29 -1.52
CA ASN A 71 -7.88 -3.31 -0.74
C ASN A 71 -7.37 -1.90 -0.47
N ALA A 72 -7.41 -1.00 -1.46
CA ALA A 72 -7.04 0.40 -1.30
C ALA A 72 -7.86 1.09 -0.20
N VAL A 73 -9.18 0.90 -0.18
CA VAL A 73 -10.05 1.45 0.88
C VAL A 73 -9.65 0.89 2.25
N ALA A 74 -9.39 -0.41 2.33
CA ALA A 74 -9.03 -1.09 3.56
C ALA A 74 -7.65 -0.66 4.11
N VAL A 75 -6.67 -0.44 3.22
CA VAL A 75 -5.34 0.07 3.58
C VAL A 75 -5.40 1.53 3.99
N GLU A 76 -6.13 2.38 3.27
CA GLU A 76 -6.28 3.81 3.59
C GLU A 76 -6.84 4.01 5.00
N GLN A 77 -7.93 3.31 5.32
CA GLN A 77 -8.55 3.39 6.65
C GLN A 77 -7.62 2.91 7.76
N TRP A 78 -6.89 1.81 7.52
CA TRP A 78 -5.93 1.28 8.47
C TRP A 78 -4.74 2.24 8.67
N ALA A 79 -4.19 2.77 7.58
CA ALA A 79 -3.08 3.72 7.58
C ALA A 79 -3.44 4.97 8.37
N ALA A 80 -4.63 5.53 8.14
CA ALA A 80 -5.16 6.66 8.89
C ALA A 80 -5.33 6.35 10.38
N ALA A 81 -5.89 5.18 10.71
CA ALA A 81 -6.10 4.76 12.09
C ALA A 81 -4.78 4.55 12.85
N LYS A 82 -3.76 3.97 12.19
CA LYS A 82 -2.42 3.77 12.76
C LYS A 82 -1.58 5.04 12.80
N LYS A 83 -1.97 6.07 12.04
CA LYS A 83 -1.23 7.33 11.89
C LYS A 83 0.17 7.08 11.33
N ILE A 84 0.25 6.23 10.31
CA ILE A 84 1.50 6.05 9.56
C ILE A 84 1.88 7.37 8.86
N ASN A 85 3.12 7.49 8.42
CA ASN A 85 3.63 8.73 7.85
C ASN A 85 3.10 9.00 6.45
N THR A 86 3.18 7.98 5.59
CA THR A 86 3.01 8.12 4.14
C THR A 86 2.23 6.93 3.60
N LEU A 87 1.30 7.21 2.71
CA LEU A 87 0.59 6.23 1.90
C LEU A 87 0.77 6.65 0.44
N SER A 88 1.30 5.75 -0.39
CA SER A 88 1.64 6.02 -1.79
C SER A 88 1.42 4.79 -2.64
N PHE A 89 1.56 4.90 -3.96
CA PHE A 89 1.45 3.75 -4.85
C PHE A 89 2.30 3.87 -6.11
N TRP A 90 2.63 2.73 -6.71
CA TRP A 90 3.27 2.59 -8.01
C TRP A 90 2.26 2.10 -9.06
N ALA A 91 1.79 2.94 -9.98
CA ALA A 91 2.13 4.34 -10.20
C ALA A 91 0.90 5.10 -10.72
N LEU A 92 0.99 6.42 -10.80
CA LEU A 92 -0.10 7.29 -11.27
C LEU A 92 -0.63 6.85 -12.63
N GLN A 93 0.25 6.54 -13.57
CA GLN A 93 -0.11 6.10 -14.93
C GLN A 93 -0.87 4.76 -14.92
N ARG A 94 -0.71 3.94 -13.87
CA ARG A 94 -1.39 2.64 -13.75
C ARG A 94 -2.84 2.78 -13.29
N ASP A 95 -3.26 3.93 -12.77
CA ASP A 95 -4.57 4.13 -12.14
C ASP A 95 -5.71 4.30 -13.17
N ASN A 96 -5.89 3.30 -14.03
CA ASN A 96 -6.96 3.20 -15.01
C ASN A 96 -7.23 1.74 -15.40
N GLY A 97 -8.45 1.47 -15.85
CA GLY A 97 -8.93 0.13 -16.22
C GLY A 97 -8.68 -0.27 -17.67
N GLY A 98 -7.67 0.30 -18.34
CA GLY A 98 -7.46 0.15 -19.79
C GLY A 98 -6.96 -1.20 -20.29
N CYS A 99 -6.51 -2.11 -19.39
CA CYS A 99 -5.89 -3.38 -19.79
C CYS A 99 -6.22 -4.60 -18.90
N PRO A 100 -7.50 -4.96 -18.69
CA PRO A 100 -7.85 -6.11 -17.85
C PRO A 100 -7.08 -7.39 -18.21
N GLY A 101 -6.50 -8.04 -17.20
CA GLY A 101 -5.70 -9.26 -17.33
C GLY A 101 -4.20 -9.06 -17.63
N THR A 102 -3.73 -7.82 -17.72
CA THR A 102 -2.30 -7.52 -17.95
C THR A 102 -1.60 -7.26 -16.62
N GLY A 103 -0.72 -8.17 -16.19
CA GLY A 103 0.15 -7.96 -15.03
C GLY A 103 1.32 -7.02 -15.32
N GLY A 104 1.84 -6.34 -14.29
CA GLY A 104 3.08 -5.56 -14.36
C GLY A 104 3.08 -4.39 -15.36
N SER A 105 1.93 -3.95 -15.87
CA SER A 105 1.91 -2.88 -16.89
C SER A 105 2.26 -1.52 -16.30
N ASP A 106 3.10 -0.74 -16.99
CA ASP A 106 3.42 0.66 -16.61
C ASP A 106 2.27 1.64 -16.84
N SER A 107 1.28 1.29 -17.68
CA SER A 107 0.28 2.23 -18.21
C SER A 107 -1.15 1.99 -17.76
N CYS A 108 -1.39 0.93 -16.98
CA CYS A 108 -2.71 0.53 -16.48
C CYS A 108 -2.54 -0.56 -15.40
N SER A 109 -3.58 -0.80 -14.61
CA SER A 109 -3.49 -1.65 -13.42
C SER A 109 -3.70 -3.14 -13.68
N GLY A 110 -4.14 -3.52 -14.87
CA GLY A 110 -4.50 -4.92 -15.15
C GLY A 110 -5.89 -5.32 -14.64
N ILE A 111 -6.65 -4.44 -13.99
CA ILE A 111 -8.01 -4.73 -13.51
C ILE A 111 -9.05 -3.80 -14.15
N ALA A 112 -10.32 -4.21 -14.12
CA ALA A 112 -11.42 -3.31 -14.45
C ALA A 112 -11.63 -2.33 -13.29
N GLN A 113 -11.53 -1.04 -13.58
CA GLN A 113 -11.72 0.05 -12.62
C GLN A 113 -12.07 1.35 -13.35
N ASP A 114 -12.61 2.32 -12.62
CA ASP A 114 -12.68 3.70 -13.09
C ASP A 114 -11.27 4.33 -13.11
N THR A 115 -11.09 5.32 -13.99
CA THR A 115 -9.84 6.11 -14.01
C THR A 115 -9.72 6.90 -12.72
N TRP A 116 -8.54 6.90 -12.11
CA TRP A 116 -8.23 7.60 -10.85
C TRP A 116 -8.86 7.00 -9.58
N ALA A 117 -9.40 5.77 -9.64
CA ALA A 117 -10.07 5.14 -8.49
C ALA A 117 -9.16 4.97 -7.27
N PHE A 118 -7.89 4.62 -7.47
CA PHE A 118 -6.93 4.49 -6.37
C PHE A 118 -6.52 5.86 -5.83
N SER A 119 -6.29 6.83 -6.72
CA SER A 119 -5.99 8.22 -6.35
C SER A 119 -7.07 8.84 -5.48
N HIS A 120 -8.35 8.72 -5.89
CA HIS A 120 -9.50 9.20 -5.11
C HIS A 120 -9.69 8.46 -3.79
N THR A 121 -9.19 7.23 -3.70
CA THR A 121 -9.20 6.49 -2.44
C THR A 121 -8.14 7.07 -1.50
N PHE A 122 -6.90 7.24 -1.96
CA PHE A 122 -5.78 7.64 -1.12
C PHE A 122 -5.72 9.14 -0.80
N GLU A 123 -6.34 10.03 -1.58
CA GLU A 123 -6.39 11.48 -1.27
C GLU A 123 -7.04 11.79 0.10
N LYS A 124 -7.88 10.86 0.60
CA LYS A 124 -8.50 10.95 1.92
C LYS A 124 -7.45 10.92 3.05
N PHE A 125 -6.34 10.23 2.84
CA PHE A 125 -5.24 10.12 3.80
C PHE A 125 -4.49 11.46 3.97
N THR A 126 -4.27 12.18 2.87
CA THR A 126 -3.53 13.45 2.85
C THR A 126 -4.37 14.68 3.22
N SER A 127 -5.69 14.63 3.03
CA SER A 127 -6.59 15.78 3.19
C SER A 127 -6.73 16.35 4.62
N GLY A 128 -6.13 15.72 5.65
CA GLY A 128 -6.17 16.22 7.04
C GLY A 128 -7.57 16.26 7.66
N ALA A 129 -8.60 15.76 6.97
CA ALA A 129 -10.02 15.85 7.36
C ALA A 129 -10.42 14.93 8.52
N ARG A 130 -9.49 14.15 9.07
CA ARG A 130 -9.69 13.28 10.23
C ARG A 130 -8.70 13.64 11.34
N LYS A 131 -8.87 14.83 11.92
CA LYS A 131 -8.35 15.17 13.25
C LYS A 131 -9.46 15.05 14.28
#